data_AF-A0A544UA60-F1
#
_entry.id   AF-A0A544UA60-F1
#
_cell.length_a   1.000
_cell.length_b   1.000
_cell.length_c   1.000
_cell.angle_alpha   90.00
_cell.angle_beta   90.00
_cell.angle_gamma   90.00
#
_symmetry.space_group_name_H-M   'P 1'
#
loop_
_entity.id
_entity.type
_entity.pdbx_description
1 polymer ?
#
loop_
_entity_poly.entity_id
_entity_poly.type
_entity_poly.pdbx_seq_one_letter_code
_entity_poly.pdbx_strand_id
1 'polypeptide(L)'
;MRGLIKGLFILFSLMLVTAALLKYNQPSYERPIQKNPDTNYSEEIGEKLQSTNFTQKIIVALRAAGYFPDSTIGYLIETPSNQLITIQLHNLDKLEKSTESEIQNIVNSIAETNDLQLFIVNIRLTDVH
;
A
#
# COMPACT_ATOMS: atom_id res chain seq x y z
N MET A 1 -40.28 31.63 8.20
CA MET A 1 -39.01 30.98 8.65
C MET A 1 -39.14 29.46 8.87
N ARG A 2 -40.24 28.92 9.43
CA ARG A 2 -40.41 27.47 9.67
C ARG A 2 -40.30 26.56 8.42
N GLY A 3 -40.75 27.01 7.24
CA GLY A 3 -40.68 26.22 6.00
C GLY A 3 -39.26 26.11 5.42
N LEU A 4 -38.47 27.20 5.52
CA LEU A 4 -37.07 27.22 5.06
C LEU A 4 -36.19 26.29 5.90
N ILE A 5 -36.40 26.25 7.22
CA ILE A 5 -35.65 25.36 8.12
C ILE A 5 -35.96 23.88 7.80
N LYS A 6 -37.23 23.55 7.53
CA LYS A 6 -37.62 22.19 7.11
C LYS A 6 -37.01 21.80 5.76
N GLY A 7 -36.98 22.71 4.80
CA GLY A 7 -36.33 22.49 3.51
C GLY A 7 -34.83 22.25 3.64
N LEU A 8 -34.15 23.02 4.49
CA LEU A 8 -32.71 22.87 4.74
C LEU A 8 -32.39 21.51 5.40
N PHE A 9 -33.22 21.07 6.35
CA PHE A 9 -33.07 19.76 7.00
C PHE A 9 -33.25 18.60 6.01
N ILE A 10 -34.21 18.69 5.09
CA ILE A 10 -34.45 17.67 4.06
C ILE A 10 -33.25 17.59 3.10
N LEU A 11 -32.72 18.74 2.68
CA LEU A 11 -31.54 18.82 1.81
C LEU A 11 -30.29 18.22 2.48
N PHE A 12 -30.07 18.53 3.75
CA PHE A 12 -28.95 18.00 4.52
C PHE A 12 -29.07 16.47 4.71
N SER A 13 -30.27 15.97 4.98
CA SER A 13 -30.52 14.52 5.07
C SER A 13 -30.25 13.81 3.75
N LEU A 14 -30.66 14.37 2.62
CA LEU A 14 -30.41 13.79 1.30
C LEU A 14 -28.90 13.76 0.95
N MET A 15 -28.17 14.80 1.35
CA MET A 15 -26.72 14.86 1.18
C MET A 15 -25.99 13.78 2.01
N LEU A 16 -26.44 13.51 3.23
CA LEU A 16 -25.86 12.44 4.05
C LEU A 16 -26.11 11.04 3.47
N VAL A 17 -27.31 10.79 2.93
CA VAL A 17 -27.64 9.50 2.32
C VAL A 17 -26.81 9.24 1.06
N THR A 18 -26.63 10.26 0.21
CA THR A 18 -25.80 10.14 -1.00
C THR A 18 -24.31 9.92 -0.68
N ALA A 19 -23.77 10.61 0.32
CA ALA A 19 -22.41 10.38 0.79
C ALA A 19 -22.21 8.97 1.38
N ALA A 20 -23.19 8.46 2.14
CA ALA A 20 -23.16 7.10 2.68
C ALA A 20 -23.21 6.04 1.57
N LEU A 21 -24.04 6.24 0.55
CA LEU A 21 -24.12 5.35 -0.62
C LEU A 21 -22.83 5.34 -1.43
N LEU A 22 -22.16 6.48 -1.62
CA LEU A 22 -20.86 6.54 -2.29
C LEU A 22 -19.76 5.80 -1.52
N LYS A 23 -19.78 5.87 -0.18
CA LYS A 23 -18.84 5.12 0.66
C LYS A 23 -19.11 3.61 0.64
N TYR A 24 -20.38 3.21 0.60
CA TYR A 24 -20.77 1.80 0.56
C TYR A 24 -20.55 1.16 -0.81
N ASN A 25 -20.74 1.94 -1.89
CA ASN A 25 -20.54 1.50 -3.27
C ASN A 25 -19.11 1.78 -3.79
N GLN A 26 -18.14 2.09 -2.92
CA GLN A 26 -16.75 2.00 -3.34
C GLN A 26 -16.52 0.55 -3.76
N PRO A 27 -16.13 0.29 -5.03
CA PRO A 27 -15.82 -1.07 -5.43
C PRO A 27 -14.72 -1.57 -4.51
N SER A 28 -15.06 -2.54 -3.66
CA SER A 28 -14.05 -3.44 -3.14
C SER A 28 -13.39 -4.02 -4.38
N TYR A 29 -12.09 -3.79 -4.52
CA TYR A 29 -11.29 -4.50 -5.52
C TYR A 29 -11.32 -5.99 -5.14
N GLU A 30 -12.39 -6.68 -5.50
CA GLU A 30 -12.46 -8.13 -5.49
C GLU A 30 -11.45 -8.58 -6.54
N ARG A 31 -10.24 -8.89 -6.06
CA ARG A 31 -9.18 -9.44 -6.89
C ARG A 31 -9.65 -10.79 -7.41
N PRO A 32 -9.54 -11.07 -8.71
CA PRO A 32 -9.84 -12.39 -9.24
C PRO A 32 -8.95 -13.43 -8.54
N ILE A 33 -9.58 -14.45 -7.98
CA ILE A 33 -8.89 -15.58 -7.36
C ILE A 33 -8.20 -16.34 -8.49
N GLN A 34 -6.88 -16.18 -8.61
CA GLN A 34 -6.08 -16.89 -9.59
C GLN A 34 -6.01 -18.37 -9.20
N LYS A 35 -6.52 -19.22 -10.09
CA LYS A 35 -6.60 -20.66 -9.93
C LYS A 35 -5.20 -21.24 -10.19
N ASN A 36 -4.59 -21.77 -9.12
CA ASN A 36 -3.22 -22.29 -9.01
C ASN A 36 -2.11 -21.25 -9.23
N PRO A 37 -1.35 -20.84 -8.18
CA PRO A 37 -0.04 -20.27 -8.42
C PRO A 37 0.81 -21.34 -9.11
N ASP A 38 1.45 -20.99 -10.22
CA ASP A 38 2.49 -21.82 -10.81
C ASP A 38 3.46 -22.21 -9.71
N THR A 39 3.82 -23.49 -9.61
CA THR A 39 4.65 -24.04 -8.53
C THR A 39 6.03 -23.40 -8.42
N ASN A 40 6.39 -22.54 -9.38
CA ASN A 40 7.66 -21.85 -9.48
C ASN A 40 7.58 -20.32 -9.34
N TYR A 41 6.39 -19.77 -9.07
CA TYR A 41 6.16 -18.32 -9.08
C TYR A 41 7.06 -17.56 -8.09
N SER A 42 7.21 -18.08 -6.88
CA SER A 42 8.02 -17.45 -5.84
C SER A 42 9.51 -17.45 -6.17
N GLU A 43 10.01 -18.47 -6.88
CA GLU A 43 11.40 -18.56 -7.33
C GLU A 43 11.67 -17.56 -8.46
N GLU A 44 10.80 -17.49 -9.46
CA GLU A 44 10.91 -16.52 -10.57
C GLU A 44 10.94 -15.07 -10.06
N ILE A 45 10.02 -14.73 -9.14
CA ILE A 45 10.02 -13.40 -8.52
C ILE A 45 11.26 -13.20 -7.65
N GLY A 46 11.69 -14.22 -6.90
CA GLY A 46 12.93 -14.19 -6.13
C GLY A 46 14.15 -13.84 -6.97
N GLU A 47 14.32 -14.47 -8.13
CA GLU A 47 15.38 -14.17 -9.10
C GLU A 47 15.25 -12.75 -9.69
N LYS A 48 14.02 -12.32 -10.00
CA LYS A 48 13.77 -10.97 -10.53
C LYS A 48 14.09 -9.89 -9.50
N LEU A 49 13.77 -10.09 -8.23
CA LEU A 49 14.13 -9.18 -7.14
C LEU A 49 15.64 -9.00 -7.02
N GLN A 50 16.41 -10.08 -7.18
CA GLN A 50 17.87 -10.05 -7.13
C GLN A 50 18.47 -9.37 -8.37
N SER A 51 18.10 -9.84 -9.57
CA SER A 51 18.66 -9.35 -10.84
C SER A 51 18.37 -7.87 -11.11
N THR A 52 17.26 -7.34 -10.58
CA THR A 52 16.88 -5.93 -10.72
C THR A 52 17.44 -5.02 -9.62
N ASN A 53 18.16 -5.58 -8.64
CA ASN A 53 18.59 -4.89 -7.42
C ASN A 53 17.43 -4.19 -6.68
N PHE A 54 16.26 -4.81 -6.68
CA PHE A 54 15.00 -4.21 -6.23
C PHE A 54 15.08 -3.69 -4.79
N THR A 55 15.57 -4.52 -3.87
CA THR A 55 15.77 -4.16 -2.45
C THR A 55 16.63 -2.92 -2.30
N GLN A 56 17.75 -2.84 -3.02
CA GLN A 56 18.67 -1.70 -2.94
C GLN A 56 18.00 -0.42 -3.45
N LYS A 57 17.25 -0.50 -4.55
CA LYS A 57 16.53 0.65 -5.12
C LYS A 57 15.51 1.21 -4.12
N ILE A 58 14.77 0.33 -3.44
CA ILE A 58 13.83 0.75 -2.39
C ILE A 58 14.57 1.44 -1.24
N ILE A 59 15.62 0.83 -0.69
CA ILE A 59 16.38 1.40 0.42
C ILE A 59 16.93 2.79 0.06
N VAL A 60 17.50 2.95 -1.14
CA VAL A 60 18.03 4.23 -1.60
C VAL A 60 16.92 5.27 -1.74
N ALA A 61 15.78 4.91 -2.33
CA ALA A 61 14.66 5.83 -2.51
C ALA A 61 14.06 6.27 -1.16
N LEU A 62 13.92 5.34 -0.21
CA LEU A 62 13.42 5.65 1.13
C LEU A 62 14.36 6.61 1.88
N ARG A 63 15.68 6.39 1.79
CA ARG A 63 16.67 7.31 2.38
C ARG A 63 16.64 8.69 1.72
N ALA A 64 16.48 8.74 0.39
CA ALA A 64 16.34 9.99 -0.34
C ALA A 64 15.07 10.76 0.06
N ALA A 65 14.01 10.05 0.44
CA ALA A 65 12.77 10.63 0.97
C ALA A 65 12.85 11.01 2.47
N GLY A 66 13.98 10.77 3.13
CA GLY A 66 14.20 11.12 4.54
C GLY A 66 13.81 10.04 5.55
N TYR A 67 13.51 8.82 5.11
CA TYR A 67 13.26 7.68 6.00
C TYR A 67 14.55 6.92 6.33
N PHE A 68 14.50 6.16 7.43
CA PHE A 68 15.64 5.39 7.93
C PHE A 68 15.33 3.89 7.94
N PRO A 69 15.29 3.22 6.78
CA PRO A 69 15.07 1.79 6.72
C PRO A 69 16.31 0.99 7.16
N ASP A 70 16.04 -0.22 7.64
CA ASP A 70 17.07 -1.25 7.76
C ASP A 70 17.76 -1.54 6.41
N SER A 71 18.91 -2.21 6.50
CA SER A 71 19.63 -2.67 5.31
C SER A 71 18.99 -3.90 4.66
N THR A 72 17.92 -4.44 5.26
CA THR A 72 17.20 -5.63 4.79
C THR A 72 15.71 -5.36 4.67
N ILE A 73 15.07 -6.02 3.71
CA ILE A 73 13.63 -6.00 3.49
C ILE A 73 13.14 -7.45 3.47
N GLY A 74 12.03 -7.72 4.15
CA GLY A 74 11.38 -9.04 4.14
C GLY A 74 10.39 -9.17 2.99
N TYR A 75 10.30 -10.36 2.39
CA TYR A 75 9.36 -10.65 1.30
C TYR A 75 8.52 -11.89 1.64
N LEU A 76 7.24 -11.83 1.31
CA LEU A 76 6.35 -12.99 1.27
C LEU A 76 5.70 -13.03 -0.11
N ILE A 77 6.07 -14.01 -0.92
CA ILE A 77 5.61 -14.17 -2.30
C ILE A 77 4.71 -15.40 -2.36
N GLU A 78 3.40 -15.20 -2.43
CA GLU A 78 2.43 -16.30 -2.51
C GLU A 78 1.81 -16.39 -3.90
N THR A 79 1.23 -15.30 -4.39
CA THR A 79 0.58 -15.22 -5.71
C THR A 79 0.81 -13.84 -6.31
N PRO A 80 0.62 -13.64 -7.64
CA PRO A 80 0.77 -12.33 -8.26
C PRO A 80 -0.02 -11.23 -7.56
N SER A 81 -1.21 -11.58 -7.08
CA SER A 81 -2.08 -10.65 -6.39
C SER A 81 -1.81 -10.59 -4.90
N ASN A 82 -1.14 -11.55 -4.26
CA ASN A 82 -0.86 -11.56 -2.82
C ASN A 82 0.66 -11.65 -2.54
N GLN A 83 1.32 -10.49 -2.53
CA GLN A 83 2.74 -10.38 -2.21
C GLN A 83 2.93 -9.28 -1.18
N LEU A 84 3.72 -9.56 -0.15
CA LEU A 84 4.01 -8.62 0.93
C LEU A 84 5.47 -8.22 0.88
N ILE A 85 5.73 -6.93 1.10
CA ILE A 85 7.04 -6.41 1.39
C ILE A 85 7.03 -5.80 2.80
N THR A 86 7.93 -6.27 3.66
CA THR A 86 8.04 -5.79 5.05
C THR A 86 9.29 -4.93 5.20
N ILE A 87 9.08 -3.67 5.56
CA ILE A 87 10.14 -2.66 5.68
C ILE A 87 10.20 -2.25 7.15
N GLN A 88 11.37 -2.43 7.75
CA GLN A 88 11.65 -1.97 9.10
C GLN A 88 12.21 -0.55 9.03
N LEU A 89 11.60 0.38 9.76
CA LEU A 89 11.99 1.78 9.83
C LEU A 89 12.35 2.17 11.26
N HIS A 90 13.38 3.01 11.38
CA HIS A 90 13.83 3.59 12.64
C HIS A 90 13.38 5.05 12.77
N ASN A 91 13.28 5.52 14.01
CA ASN A 91 13.15 6.94 14.37
C ASN A 91 11.95 7.66 13.72
N LEU A 92 10.81 6.98 13.60
CA LEU A 92 9.54 7.62 13.25
C LEU A 92 8.74 7.81 14.54
N ASP A 93 8.82 9.03 15.09
CA ASP A 93 8.14 9.39 16.35
C ASP A 93 6.63 9.10 16.29
N LYS A 94 6.02 9.13 15.08
CA LYS A 94 4.70 8.55 14.76
C LYS A 94 4.64 8.12 13.29
N LEU A 95 4.25 6.88 13.03
CA LEU A 95 3.84 6.44 11.69
C LEU A 95 2.45 7.03 11.39
N GLU A 96 2.40 8.02 10.50
CA GLU A 96 1.12 8.54 10.01
C GLU A 96 0.67 7.75 8.77
N LYS A 97 -0.64 7.77 8.49
CA LYS A 97 -1.19 7.14 7.28
C LYS A 97 -0.58 7.71 5.99
N SER A 98 -0.17 8.98 6.02
CA SER A 98 0.58 9.64 4.93
C SER A 98 1.91 8.91 4.68
N THR A 99 2.66 8.56 5.73
CA THR A 99 3.91 7.80 5.62
C THR A 99 3.71 6.44 4.96
N GLU A 100 2.69 5.69 5.37
CA GLU A 100 2.38 4.39 4.74
C GLU A 100 2.06 4.54 3.26
N SER A 101 1.24 5.55 2.91
CA SER A 101 0.88 5.82 1.51
C SER A 101 2.08 6.28 0.67
N GLU A 102 2.97 7.10 1.23
CA GLU A 102 4.16 7.59 0.55
C GLU A 102 5.12 6.44 0.24
N ILE A 103 5.37 5.57 1.23
CA ILE A 103 6.23 4.39 1.07
C ILE A 103 5.60 3.39 0.10
N GLN A 104 4.29 3.17 0.16
CA GLN A 104 3.57 2.35 -0.83
C GLN A 104 3.78 2.88 -2.25
N ASN A 105 3.72 4.20 -2.45
CA ASN A 105 3.93 4.81 -3.76
C ASN A 105 5.38 4.65 -4.24
N ILE A 106 6.37 4.79 -3.35
CA ILE A 106 7.78 4.56 -3.68
C ILE A 106 7.99 3.12 -4.15
N VAL A 107 7.48 2.14 -3.39
CA VAL A 107 7.60 0.72 -3.74
C VAL A 107 6.89 0.42 -5.06
N ASN A 108 5.67 0.93 -5.26
CA ASN A 108 4.91 0.72 -6.50
C ASN A 108 5.65 1.27 -7.72
N SER A 109 6.15 2.51 -7.65
CA SER A 109 6.88 3.14 -8.74
C SER A 109 8.13 2.33 -9.13
N ILE A 110 8.85 1.80 -8.14
CA ILE A 110 10.01 0.94 -8.39
C ILE A 110 9.56 -0.41 -8.96
N ALA A 111 8.47 -1.01 -8.46
CA ALA A 111 7.94 -2.28 -8.97
C ALA A 111 7.57 -2.18 -10.45
N GLU A 112 6.78 -1.16 -10.81
CA GLU A 112 6.37 -0.89 -12.19
C GLU A 112 7.58 -0.66 -13.10
N THR A 113 8.56 0.13 -12.65
CA THR A 113 9.79 0.40 -13.43
C THR A 113 10.64 -0.86 -13.67
N ASN A 114 10.52 -1.87 -12.81
CA ASN A 114 11.24 -3.13 -12.93
C ASN A 114 10.34 -4.29 -13.40
N ASP A 115 9.16 -3.98 -13.94
CA ASP A 115 8.20 -4.93 -14.49
C ASP A 115 7.79 -6.02 -13.48
N LEU A 116 7.72 -5.64 -12.20
CA LEU A 116 7.26 -6.47 -11.10
C LEU A 116 5.80 -6.19 -10.78
N GLN A 117 5.11 -7.20 -10.25
CA GLN A 117 3.78 -7.01 -9.69
C GLN A 117 3.84 -6.11 -8.45
N LEU A 118 2.72 -5.48 -8.12
CA LEU A 118 2.63 -4.61 -6.96
C LEU A 118 2.68 -5.40 -5.65
N PHE A 119 3.37 -4.84 -4.66
CA PHE A 119 3.49 -5.41 -3.32
C PHE A 119 2.57 -4.68 -2.36
N ILE A 120 1.99 -5.42 -1.43
CA ILE A 120 1.38 -4.85 -0.22
C ILE A 120 2.52 -4.44 0.71
N VAL A 121 2.62 -3.15 1.03
CA VAL A 121 3.65 -2.66 1.95
C VAL A 121 3.20 -2.83 3.39
N ASN A 122 4.05 -3.46 4.19
CA ASN A 122 3.94 -3.56 5.64
C ASN A 122 5.12 -2.84 6.29
N ILE A 123 4.85 -1.81 7.09
CA ILE A 123 5.88 -1.05 7.79
C ILE A 123 5.93 -1.51 9.25
N ARG A 124 7.14 -1.82 9.73
CA ARG A 124 7.40 -2.12 11.13
C ARG A 124 8.30 -1.04 11.70
N LEU A 125 7.89 -0.46 12.82
CA LEU A 125 8.74 0.45 13.57
C LEU A 125 9.64 -0.36 14.49
N THR A 126 10.92 -0.03 14.50
CA THR A 126 11.89 -0.57 15.44
C THR A 126 12.45 0.60 16.25
N ASP A 127 12.38 0.49 17.58
CA ASP A 127 13.04 1.44 18.47
C ASP A 127 14.54 1.17 18.46
N VAL A 128 15.33 2.22 18.23
CA VAL A 128 16.77 2.18 18.50
C VAL A 128 16.93 2.39 20.01
N HIS A 129 17.12 1.31 20.76
CA HIS A 129 17.54 1.37 22.17
C HIS A 129 18.99 1.83 22.30
#